data_AF-A0A919HNV7-F1
#
_entry.id   AF-A0A919HNV7-F1
#
_cell.length_a   1.000
_cell.length_b   1.000
_cell.length_c   1.000
_cell.angle_alpha   90.00
_cell.angle_beta   90.00
_cell.angle_gamma   90.00
#
_symmetry.space_group_name_H-M   'P 1'
#
loop_
_entity.id
_entity.type
_entity.pdbx_description
1 polymer ?
#
loop_
_entity_poly.entity_id
_entity_poly.type
_entity_poly.pdbx_seq_one_letter_code
_entity_poly.pdbx_strand_id
1 'polypeptide(L)'
;MTESHPLFNDIPGEWPWLLGYNEVEMHPEGKLLATVAGTGHPLLAVREYQQGRSLVWTSDMSAHWLPEEFAKWPGYRQLWINCLDWLTERR
;
A
#
# COMPACT_ATOMS: atom_id res chain seq x y z
N MET A 1 -17.78 0.30 0.35
CA MET A 1 -17.32 -0.60 -0.73
C MET A 1 -16.05 0.01 -1.29
N THR A 2 -14.90 -0.49 -0.86
CA THR A 2 -13.62 -0.12 -1.48
C THR A 2 -13.63 -0.72 -2.89
N GLU A 3 -13.53 0.13 -3.91
CA GLU A 3 -13.38 -0.33 -5.29
C GLU A 3 -12.24 -1.36 -5.38
N SER A 4 -12.46 -2.44 -6.12
CA SER A 4 -11.41 -3.40 -6.40
C SER A 4 -10.25 -2.70 -7.11
N HIS A 5 -9.06 -2.76 -6.53
CA HIS A 5 -7.84 -2.18 -7.11
C HIS A 5 -6.85 -3.32 -7.43
N PRO A 6 -6.16 -3.29 -8.59
CA PRO A 6 -5.22 -4.36 -8.96
C PRO A 6 -4.13 -4.65 -7.92
N LEU A 7 -3.81 -3.65 -7.08
CA LEU A 7 -2.86 -3.78 -5.97
C LEU A 7 -3.25 -4.88 -4.97
N PHE A 8 -4.54 -5.20 -4.86
CA PHE A 8 -5.06 -6.20 -3.92
C PHE A 8 -5.38 -7.56 -4.57
N ASN A 9 -5.04 -7.75 -5.84
CA ASN A 9 -5.22 -9.03 -6.49
C ASN A 9 -4.35 -10.10 -5.82
N ASP A 10 -4.93 -11.26 -5.55
CA ASP A 10 -4.26 -12.43 -5.00
C ASP A 10 -3.53 -12.20 -3.65
N ILE A 11 -3.97 -11.20 -2.87
CA ILE A 11 -3.47 -10.98 -1.50
C ILE A 11 -4.17 -11.94 -0.54
N PRO A 12 -3.44 -12.87 0.12
CA PRO A 12 -4.06 -13.90 0.96
C PRO A 12 -4.24 -13.44 2.41
N GLY A 13 -5.40 -13.75 2.99
CA GLY A 13 -5.64 -13.62 4.43
C GLY A 13 -5.62 -12.19 4.95
N GLU A 14 -5.46 -12.06 6.27
CA GLU A 14 -5.39 -10.77 6.96
C GLU A 14 -3.97 -10.22 6.97
N TRP A 15 -3.85 -8.90 6.98
CA TRP A 15 -2.56 -8.22 6.98
C TRP A 15 -2.01 -8.21 8.41
N PRO A 16 -0.75 -8.62 8.63
CA PRO A 16 -0.12 -8.50 9.93
C PRO A 16 0.00 -7.04 10.37
N TRP A 17 0.20 -6.82 11.66
CA TRP A 17 0.40 -5.47 12.20
C TRP A 17 1.71 -4.84 11.72
N LEU A 18 1.71 -3.52 11.61
CA LEU A 18 2.91 -2.70 11.42
C LEU A 18 3.22 -1.98 12.74
N LEU A 19 4.50 -1.75 13.03
CA LEU A 19 4.94 -1.13 14.30
C LEU A 19 5.10 0.39 14.19
N GLY A 20 4.99 0.93 12.99
CA GLY A 20 5.09 2.36 12.74
C GLY A 20 4.73 2.71 11.31
N TYR A 21 4.46 3.98 11.09
CA TYR A 21 4.17 4.58 9.80
C TYR A 21 4.35 6.10 9.92
N ASN A 22 4.48 6.77 8.79
CA ASN A 22 4.44 8.22 8.71
C ASN A 22 2.98 8.67 8.64
N GLU A 23 2.55 9.52 9.58
CA GLU A 23 1.27 10.20 9.47
C GLU A 23 1.34 11.25 8.35
N VAL A 24 0.40 11.16 7.40
CA VAL A 24 0.35 12.02 6.21
C VAL A 24 -1.08 12.42 5.90
N GLU A 25 -1.23 13.53 5.18
CA GLU A 25 -2.51 13.97 4.63
C GLU A 25 -2.66 13.57 3.16
N MET A 26 -3.90 13.27 2.76
CA MET A 26 -4.19 12.93 1.37
C MET A 26 -4.11 14.15 0.45
N HIS A 27 -3.44 13.98 -0.68
CA HIS A 27 -3.57 14.92 -1.79
C HIS A 27 -5.03 14.92 -2.31
N PRO A 28 -5.64 16.07 -2.69
CA PRO A 28 -7.04 16.13 -3.11
C PRO A 28 -7.41 15.22 -4.30
N GLU A 29 -6.46 15.00 -5.20
CA GLU A 29 -6.59 14.10 -6.36
C GLU A 29 -6.09 12.67 -6.10
N GLY A 30 -5.68 12.36 -4.87
CA GLY A 30 -5.21 11.03 -4.50
C GLY A 30 -6.37 10.07 -4.25
N LYS A 31 -6.20 8.81 -4.66
CA LYS A 31 -7.12 7.72 -4.33
C LYS A 31 -6.55 6.92 -3.16
N LEU A 32 -7.24 6.96 -2.03
CA LEU A 32 -6.92 6.16 -0.85
C LEU A 32 -7.33 4.70 -1.07
N LEU A 33 -6.42 3.76 -0.81
CA LEU A 33 -6.64 2.33 -1.03
C LEU A 33 -6.66 1.53 0.28
N ALA A 34 -5.82 1.88 1.26
CA ALA A 34 -5.82 1.26 2.58
C ALA A 34 -5.50 2.30 3.66
N THR A 35 -6.03 2.07 4.87
CA THR A 35 -5.76 2.88 6.06
C THR A 35 -5.06 2.06 7.13
N VAL A 36 -4.37 2.74 8.04
CA VAL A 36 -3.86 2.12 9.26
C VAL A 36 -5.02 1.80 10.18
N ALA A 37 -5.12 0.53 10.58
CA ALA A 37 -6.17 0.05 11.46
C ALA A 37 -6.15 0.81 12.80
N GLY A 38 -7.32 1.25 13.26
CA GLY A 38 -7.49 1.98 14.51
C GLY A 38 -7.24 3.50 14.44
N THR A 39 -6.57 4.02 13.41
CA THR A 39 -6.34 5.47 13.26
C THR A 39 -7.08 6.07 12.06
N GLY A 40 -7.30 5.28 11.00
CA GLY A 40 -7.89 5.79 9.76
C GLY A 40 -6.91 6.61 8.91
N HIS A 41 -5.65 6.76 9.35
CA HIS A 41 -4.61 7.47 8.60
C HIS A 41 -4.26 6.73 7.31
N PRO A 42 -3.84 7.43 6.23
CA PRO A 42 -3.48 6.78 4.97
C PRO A 42 -2.32 5.79 5.16
N LEU A 43 -2.51 4.55 4.69
CA LEU A 43 -1.45 3.54 4.62
C LEU A 43 -0.95 3.36 3.19
N LEU A 44 -1.88 3.20 2.26
CA LEU A 44 -1.60 2.98 0.84
C LEU A 44 -2.52 3.86 0.01
N ALA A 45 -1.94 4.67 -0.86
CA ALA A 45 -2.68 5.53 -1.77
C ALA A 45 -1.95 5.64 -3.11
N VAL A 46 -2.72 5.98 -4.15
CA VAL A 46 -2.22 6.14 -5.51
C VAL A 46 -2.72 7.45 -6.12
N ARG A 47 -2.00 7.94 -7.11
CA ARG A 47 -2.40 9.10 -7.92
C ARG A 47 -1.84 8.94 -9.33
N GLU A 48 -2.58 9.44 -10.32
CA GLU A 48 -2.05 9.68 -11.65
C GLU A 48 -1.61 11.14 -11.77
N TYR A 49 -0.45 11.37 -12.36
CA TYR A 49 0.08 12.71 -12.59
C TYR A 49 0.65 12.81 -13.99
N GLN A 50 -0.03 13.58 -14.84
CA GLN A 50 0.25 13.63 -16.28
C GLN A 50 0.20 12.22 -16.89
N GLN A 51 1.30 11.75 -17.46
CA GLN A 51 1.42 10.41 -18.05
C GLN A 51 1.94 9.36 -17.03
N GLY A 52 2.30 9.80 -15.82
CA GLY A 52 2.86 8.95 -14.78
C GLY A 52 1.84 8.49 -13.76
N ARG A 53 2.24 7.45 -13.01
CA ARG A 53 1.54 6.94 -11.83
C ARG A 53 2.45 7.10 -10.62
N SER A 54 1.86 7.47 -9.48
CA SER A 54 2.53 7.61 -8.20
C SER A 54 1.81 6.76 -7.16
N LEU A 55 2.56 6.17 -6.24
CA LEU A 55 2.07 5.35 -5.14
C LEU A 55 2.81 5.75 -3.88
N VAL A 56 2.09 5.75 -2.75
CA VAL A 56 2.69 5.91 -1.42
C VAL A 56 2.33 4.71 -0.55
N TRP A 57 3.35 4.14 0.08
CA TRP A 57 3.27 3.24 1.23
C TRP A 57 3.85 4.01 2.41
N THR A 58 3.04 4.28 3.43
CA THR A 58 3.44 5.21 4.50
C THR A 58 4.23 4.53 5.63
N SER A 59 4.25 3.20 5.65
CA SER A 59 5.11 2.41 6.55
C SER A 59 6.44 2.05 5.88
N ASP A 60 7.23 1.22 6.53
CA ASP A 60 8.54 0.79 6.04
C ASP A 60 8.42 -0.50 5.21
N MET A 61 9.39 -0.73 4.34
CA MET A 61 9.61 -2.00 3.65
C MET A 61 10.55 -2.93 4.44
N SER A 62 11.09 -2.46 5.56
CA SER A 62 12.11 -3.14 6.33
C SER A 62 11.99 -2.88 7.83
N ALA A 63 12.90 -3.48 8.61
CA ALA A 63 12.98 -3.23 10.03
C ALA A 63 13.28 -1.74 10.29
N HIS A 64 12.69 -1.12 11.31
CA HIS A 64 12.01 -1.72 12.46
C HIS A 64 10.48 -1.58 12.46
N TRP A 65 9.88 -0.87 11.49
CA TRP A 65 8.42 -0.74 11.42
C TRP A 65 7.72 -1.92 10.78
N LEU A 66 8.41 -2.68 9.94
CA LEU A 66 7.93 -3.95 9.39
C LEU A 66 8.35 -5.11 10.31
N PRO A 67 7.43 -5.76 11.04
CA PRO A 67 7.75 -6.97 11.79
C PRO A 67 8.21 -8.11 10.90
N GLU A 68 8.92 -9.05 11.50
CA GLU A 68 9.26 -10.33 10.87
C GLU A 68 8.02 -11.11 10.41
N GLU A 69 6.91 -11.02 11.16
CA GLU A 69 5.63 -11.63 10.76
C GLU A 69 5.09 -11.05 9.45
N PHE A 70 5.11 -9.72 9.30
CA PHE A 70 4.71 -9.06 8.06
C PHE A 70 5.65 -9.43 6.91
N ALA A 71 6.97 -9.38 7.16
CA ALA A 71 7.97 -9.72 6.15
C ALA A 71 7.86 -11.17 5.64
N LYS A 72 7.44 -12.11 6.50
CA LYS A 72 7.23 -13.53 6.15
C LYS A 72 5.85 -13.83 5.59
N TRP A 73 4.89 -12.93 5.74
CA TRP A 73 3.53 -13.14 5.23
C TRP A 73 3.54 -13.18 3.69
N PRO A 74 2.96 -14.22 3.04
CA PRO A 74 3.00 -14.35 1.59
C PRO A 74 2.42 -13.14 0.83
N GLY A 75 1.45 -12.44 1.43
CA GLY A 75 0.88 -11.23 0.85
C GLY A 75 1.84 -10.05 0.76
N TYR A 76 2.89 -9.98 1.58
CA TYR A 76 3.89 -8.90 1.48
C TYR A 76 4.59 -8.93 0.13
N ARG A 77 5.03 -10.12 -0.31
CA ARG A 77 5.65 -10.27 -1.63
C ARG A 77 4.68 -9.92 -2.76
N GLN A 78 3.45 -10.44 -2.69
CA GLN A 78 2.46 -10.22 -3.74
C GLN A 78 2.03 -8.76 -3.84
N LEU A 79 1.87 -8.07 -2.71
CA LEU A 79 1.56 -6.65 -2.65
C LEU A 79 2.59 -5.83 -3.42
N TRP A 80 3.88 -6.06 -3.17
CA TRP A 80 4.94 -5.31 -3.85
C TRP A 80 5.03 -5.60 -5.35
N ILE A 81 4.79 -6.84 -5.76
CA ILE A 81 4.67 -7.18 -7.19
C ILE A 81 3.54 -6.36 -7.81
N ASN A 82 2.34 -6.40 -7.23
CA ASN A 82 1.19 -5.68 -7.77
C ASN A 82 1.42 -4.15 -7.79
N CYS A 83 2.04 -3.59 -6.76
CA CYS A 83 2.41 -2.17 -6.70
C CYS A 83 3.36 -1.79 -7.85
N LEU A 84 4.42 -2.58 -8.07
CA LEU A 84 5.42 -2.32 -9.09
C LEU A 84 4.86 -2.54 -10.51
N ASP A 85 4.08 -3.60 -10.72
CA ASP A 85 3.39 -3.86 -11.99
C ASP A 85 2.45 -2.70 -12.33
N TRP A 86 1.65 -2.23 -11.37
CA TRP A 86 0.76 -1.10 -11.56
C TRP A 86 1.52 0.21 -11.85
N LEU A 87 2.63 0.46 -11.17
CA LEU A 87 3.46 1.65 -11.40
C LEU A 87 4.15 1.65 -12.77
N THR A 88 4.48 0.48 -13.31
CA THR A 88 5.33 0.33 -14.51
C THR A 88 4.57 -0.10 -15.77
N GLU A 89 3.27 -0.35 -15.66
CA GLU A 89 2.40 -0.66 -16.79
C GLU A 89 2.48 0.42 -17.89
N ARG A 90 2.89 0.01 -19.10
CA ARG A 90 2.97 0.90 -20.26
C ARG A 90 1.56 1.34 -20.67
N ARG A 91 1.39 2.64 -20.88
CA ARG A 91 0.17 3.27 -21.41
C ARG A 91 0.41 3.86 -22.79
#